data_AF-A0A958LX13-F1
#
_entry.id   AF-A0A958LX13-F1
#
_cell.length_a   1.000
_cell.length_b   1.000
_cell.length_c   1.000
_cell.angle_alpha   90.00
_cell.angle_beta   90.00
_cell.angle_gamma   90.00
#
_symmetry.space_group_name_H-M   'P 1'
#
loop_
_entity.id
_entity.type
_entity.pdbx_description
1 polymer ?
#
loop_
_entity_poly.entity_id
_entity_poly.type
_entity_poly.pdbx_seq_one_letter_code
_entity_poly.pdbx_strand_id
1 'polypeptide(L)'
;MTHLKSKVAFAIFFLFWGVLSSQAKADSLLKVLRTMEKKSDDLGIRILIRKNFKKKMSIKEWFEIRKILVRRPKVGFDAVTAWDRQISLKSTVLQKEADKLQHFLEKADDFALNRNFEKSFDMYQRAAKYMKTSNKGRVPKGNQQLYLNILHQMGRSLYGQKRYGEALEVYNWISPVYSQIRQVLFEKMWTAFRAGRYDVALGAIASQQSGYFSEYLPPESYLLKIYIFKRLCRKKDLGFTVKAIKDYLVSLKSRKLNYLDWAKTDLYYMSLAQLVESHQDDDAELATYVSEKERSVEIKKIENSLKERFKRQRPQLQAQLERVYGYASLALSKDENFMKPIDSLPETKILEKKGYELWPAGDAEEWLDEIGSHVYIGQSECNQTTSEDRNTNKKVKN
;
A
#
# COMPACT_ATOMS: atom_id res chain seq x y z
N MET A 1 6.90 87.68 -53.56
CA MET A 1 7.64 87.68 -52.28
C MET A 1 7.96 86.23 -51.91
N THR A 2 9.27 85.90 -51.97
CA THR A 2 10.03 84.93 -51.13
C THR A 2 9.46 83.49 -51.02
N HIS A 3 9.95 82.43 -51.67
CA HIS A 3 11.31 81.81 -51.78
C HIS A 3 11.98 81.42 -50.43
N LEU A 4 12.09 80.11 -50.14
CA LEU A 4 13.26 79.32 -49.66
C LEU A 4 12.78 77.93 -49.13
N LYS A 5 13.04 76.79 -49.77
CA LYS A 5 14.25 75.91 -49.75
C LYS A 5 14.74 75.40 -48.37
N SER A 6 14.57 74.07 -48.19
CA SER A 6 15.62 73.07 -47.89
C SER A 6 16.05 72.72 -46.45
N LYS A 7 16.28 71.40 -46.28
CA LYS A 7 17.11 70.62 -45.31
C LYS A 7 16.32 69.95 -44.18
N VAL A 8 15.99 68.66 -44.27
CA VAL A 8 16.86 67.47 -44.02
C VAL A 8 17.86 67.71 -42.88
N ALA A 9 17.52 67.21 -41.69
CA ALA A 9 18.49 66.77 -40.70
C ALA A 9 17.90 65.60 -39.91
N PHE A 10 18.49 64.44 -40.16
CA PHE A 10 18.37 63.18 -39.45
C PHE A 10 18.68 63.37 -37.95
N ALA A 11 17.77 62.98 -37.06
CA ALA A 11 18.08 62.78 -35.64
C ALA A 11 17.22 61.65 -35.07
N ILE A 12 17.45 60.42 -35.58
CA ILE A 12 17.08 59.19 -34.88
C ILE A 12 18.14 58.99 -33.79
N PHE A 13 17.88 59.55 -32.61
CA PHE A 13 18.72 59.30 -31.43
C PHE A 13 18.25 57.98 -30.81
N PHE A 14 19.14 57.00 -30.89
CA PHE A 14 19.04 55.68 -30.26
C PHE A 14 18.68 55.78 -28.77
N LEU A 15 17.42 55.48 -28.43
CA LEU A 15 17.00 55.04 -27.09
C LEU A 15 16.91 53.51 -27.09
N PHE A 16 18.03 52.87 -27.39
CA PHE A 16 18.20 51.43 -27.31
C PHE A 16 19.53 51.17 -26.62
N TRP A 17 19.51 51.12 -25.28
CA TRP A 17 20.44 50.33 -24.45
C TRP A 17 20.06 50.50 -22.98
N GLY A 18 19.77 49.38 -22.33
CA GLY A 18 19.42 49.36 -20.91
C GLY A 18 18.46 48.26 -20.47
N VAL A 19 18.07 47.32 -21.32
CA VAL A 19 17.54 46.03 -20.82
C VAL A 19 18.74 45.21 -20.38
N LEU A 20 19.21 45.47 -19.16
CA LEU A 20 19.98 44.52 -18.38
C LEU A 20 19.09 43.28 -18.18
N SER A 21 19.12 42.37 -19.15
CA SER A 21 18.65 41.02 -18.92
C SER A 21 19.58 40.41 -17.88
N SER A 22 19.18 40.47 -16.61
CA SER A 22 19.74 39.61 -15.58
C SER A 22 19.43 38.18 -16.00
N GLN A 23 20.35 37.56 -16.74
CA GLN A 23 20.43 36.12 -16.86
C GLN A 23 20.87 35.60 -15.49
N ALA A 24 19.97 35.66 -14.51
CA ALA A 24 20.07 34.88 -13.30
C ALA A 24 20.22 33.43 -13.77
N LYS A 25 21.40 32.85 -13.54
CA LYS A 25 21.67 31.45 -13.86
C LYS A 25 20.59 30.63 -13.17
N ALA A 26 19.66 30.09 -13.96
CA ALA A 26 18.64 29.20 -13.44
C ALA A 26 19.37 28.00 -12.84
N ASP A 27 19.32 27.89 -11.50
CA ASP A 27 19.97 26.80 -10.80
C ASP A 27 19.44 25.47 -11.30
N SER A 28 20.33 24.49 -11.47
CA SER A 28 19.92 23.14 -11.88
C SER A 28 18.90 22.60 -10.87
N LEU A 29 17.86 21.91 -11.34
CA LEU A 29 16.79 21.35 -10.50
C LEU A 29 17.37 20.54 -9.33
N LEU A 30 18.38 19.70 -9.60
CA LEU A 30 19.05 18.90 -8.58
C LEU A 30 19.69 19.75 -7.48
N LYS A 31 20.29 20.91 -7.82
CA LYS A 31 20.88 21.83 -6.83
C LYS A 31 19.79 22.39 -5.91
N VAL A 32 18.68 22.85 -6.48
CA VAL A 32 17.54 23.39 -5.72
C VAL A 32 16.94 22.31 -4.79
N LEU A 33 16.73 21.10 -5.31
CA LEU A 33 16.20 19.99 -4.52
C LEU A 33 17.12 19.58 -3.36
N ARG A 34 18.45 19.65 -3.53
CA ARG A 34 19.40 19.41 -2.43
C ARG A 34 19.34 20.50 -1.37
N THR A 35 19.14 21.76 -1.75
CA THR A 35 18.92 22.86 -0.80
C THR A 35 17.65 22.61 0.02
N MET A 36 16.55 22.25 -0.64
CA MET A 36 15.30 21.90 0.05
C MET A 36 15.42 20.64 0.92
N GLU A 37 16.14 19.60 0.48
CA GLU A 37 16.40 18.39 1.28
C GLU A 37 17.11 18.74 2.59
N LYS A 38 18.12 19.61 2.53
CA LYS A 38 18.86 20.09 3.72
C LYS A 38 17.97 20.87 4.68
N LYS A 39 17.08 21.70 4.14
CA LYS A 39 16.11 22.50 4.91
C LYS A 39 14.87 21.71 5.32
N SER A 40 14.77 20.43 4.95
CA SER A 40 13.61 19.57 5.20
C SER A 40 12.29 20.09 4.60
N ASP A 41 12.36 20.78 3.47
CA ASP A 41 11.20 21.34 2.76
C ASP A 41 10.56 20.31 1.82
N ASP A 42 9.82 19.35 2.41
CA ASP A 42 9.17 18.27 1.67
C ASP A 42 8.09 18.76 0.69
N LEU A 43 7.34 19.81 1.06
CA LEU A 43 6.30 20.38 0.20
C LEU A 43 6.91 21.10 -1.02
N GLY A 44 8.00 21.84 -0.82
CA GLY A 44 8.73 22.50 -1.90
C GLY A 44 9.31 21.48 -2.87
N ILE A 45 9.94 20.42 -2.35
CA ILE A 45 10.42 19.28 -3.15
C ILE A 45 9.26 18.71 -3.97
N ARG A 46 8.12 18.40 -3.34
CA ARG A 46 6.94 17.87 -4.03
C ARG A 46 6.49 18.77 -5.18
N ILE A 47 6.38 20.07 -4.95
CA ILE A 47 5.93 21.04 -5.95
C ILE A 47 6.90 21.10 -7.12
N LEU A 48 8.21 21.20 -6.86
CA LEU A 48 9.22 21.23 -7.92
C LEU A 48 9.24 19.95 -8.76
N ILE A 49 9.10 18.80 -8.11
CA ILE A 49 9.07 17.50 -8.79
C ILE A 49 7.85 17.41 -9.71
N ARG A 50 6.67 17.82 -9.24
CA ARG A 50 5.45 17.85 -10.06
C ARG A 50 5.57 18.81 -11.25
N LYS A 51 6.16 19.99 -11.06
CA LYS A 51 6.41 20.98 -12.14
C LYS A 51 7.37 20.44 -13.20
N ASN A 52 8.38 19.68 -12.79
CA ASN A 52 9.44 19.20 -13.67
C ASN A 52 9.22 17.77 -14.17
N PHE A 53 8.04 17.19 -13.92
CA PHE A 53 7.72 15.80 -14.24
C PHE A 53 7.87 15.44 -15.73
N LYS A 54 7.75 16.42 -16.64
CA LYS A 54 7.89 16.23 -18.09
C LYS A 54 9.24 16.69 -18.63
N LYS A 55 10.13 17.22 -17.79
CA LYS A 55 11.41 17.78 -18.22
C LYS A 55 12.37 16.64 -18.57
N LYS A 56 12.99 16.71 -19.75
CA LYS A 56 14.07 15.79 -20.12
C LYS A 56 15.28 16.05 -19.23
N MET A 57 15.88 15.00 -18.69
CA MET A 57 17.07 15.09 -17.84
C MET A 57 17.98 13.89 -18.09
N SER A 58 19.24 13.99 -17.66
CA SER A 58 20.16 12.86 -17.75
C SER A 58 19.77 11.74 -16.79
N ILE A 59 20.11 10.49 -17.14
CA ILE A 59 19.91 9.32 -16.25
C ILE A 59 20.55 9.56 -14.87
N LYS A 60 21.76 10.13 -14.85
CA LYS A 60 22.48 10.46 -13.61
C LYS A 60 21.70 11.44 -12.75
N GLU A 61 21.20 12.52 -13.34
CA GLU A 61 20.38 13.52 -12.62
C GLU A 61 19.09 12.90 -12.10
N TRP A 62 18.42 12.09 -12.91
CA TRP A 62 17.21 11.39 -12.52
C TRP A 62 17.43 10.49 -11.29
N PHE A 63 18.51 9.70 -11.28
CA PHE A 63 18.84 8.82 -10.16
C PHE A 63 19.14 9.61 -8.88
N GLU A 64 19.83 10.74 -9.00
CA GLU A 64 20.11 11.59 -7.85
C GLU A 64 18.83 12.21 -7.28
N ILE A 65 17.91 12.67 -8.12
CA ILE A 65 16.60 13.16 -7.67
C ILE A 65 15.79 12.03 -7.01
N ARG A 66 15.77 10.85 -7.60
CA ARG A 66 15.10 9.68 -7.01
C ARG A 66 15.66 9.35 -5.62
N LYS A 67 16.97 9.42 -5.42
CA LYS A 67 17.58 9.19 -4.09
C LYS A 67 17.03 10.17 -3.05
N ILE A 68 16.87 11.45 -3.41
CA ILE A 68 16.27 12.47 -2.53
C ILE A 68 14.83 12.06 -2.19
N LEU A 69 14.02 11.75 -3.20
CA LEU A 69 12.62 11.36 -3.02
C LEU A 69 12.47 10.13 -2.10
N VAL A 70 13.29 9.10 -2.28
CA VAL A 70 13.23 7.88 -1.46
C VAL A 70 13.66 8.13 -0.01
N ARG A 71 14.60 9.05 0.23
CA ARG A 71 15.01 9.44 1.60
C ARG A 71 14.00 10.34 2.29
N ARG A 72 13.11 10.98 1.53
CA ARG A 72 12.12 11.95 2.00
C ARG A 72 10.69 11.42 1.75
N PRO A 73 10.25 10.38 2.49
CA PRO A 73 8.93 9.77 2.26
C PRO A 73 7.76 10.75 2.45
N LYS A 74 7.95 11.83 3.24
CA LYS A 74 6.98 12.92 3.44
C LYS A 74 6.60 13.64 2.16
N VAL A 75 7.44 13.63 1.12
CA VAL A 75 7.12 14.21 -0.21
C VAL A 75 5.88 13.55 -0.84
N GLY A 76 5.57 12.32 -0.43
CA GLY A 76 4.44 11.54 -0.90
C GLY A 76 4.86 10.38 -1.78
N PHE A 77 4.39 9.17 -1.44
CA PHE A 77 4.61 7.98 -2.26
C PHE A 77 4.06 8.10 -3.67
N ASP A 78 3.01 8.91 -3.86
CA ASP A 78 2.46 9.23 -5.18
C ASP A 78 3.45 10.01 -6.05
N ALA A 79 4.22 10.94 -5.46
CA ALA A 79 5.25 11.69 -6.18
C ALA A 79 6.44 10.80 -6.55
N VAL A 80 6.87 9.92 -5.63
CA VAL A 80 7.92 8.91 -5.91
C VAL A 80 7.49 7.98 -7.04
N THR A 81 6.26 7.45 -6.96
CA THR A 81 5.71 6.53 -7.97
C THR A 81 5.55 7.21 -9.32
N ALA A 82 5.09 8.46 -9.34
CA ALA A 82 5.05 9.24 -10.57
C ALA A 82 6.46 9.35 -11.14
N TRP A 83 7.45 9.80 -10.35
CA TRP A 83 8.84 9.98 -10.79
C TRP A 83 9.43 8.71 -11.42
N ASP A 84 9.17 7.56 -10.80
CA ASP A 84 9.58 6.25 -11.29
C ASP A 84 9.01 5.92 -12.68
N ARG A 85 7.81 6.41 -13.02
CA ARG A 85 7.20 6.24 -14.36
C ARG A 85 7.79 7.15 -15.43
N GLN A 86 8.54 8.19 -15.08
CA GLN A 86 9.13 9.12 -16.06
C GLN A 86 10.27 8.47 -16.86
N ILE A 87 10.93 7.43 -16.33
CA ILE A 87 11.83 6.57 -17.12
C ILE A 87 10.98 5.75 -18.09
N SER A 88 10.59 6.37 -19.20
CA SER A 88 10.40 5.61 -20.43
C SER A 88 11.79 5.17 -20.88
N LEU A 89 12.06 3.88 -20.77
CA LEU A 89 13.34 3.20 -21.06
C LEU A 89 13.78 3.36 -22.54
N LYS A 90 14.17 4.57 -22.95
CA LYS A 90 14.73 4.85 -24.28
C LYS A 90 16.14 5.45 -24.20
N SER A 91 17.11 4.69 -23.70
CA SER A 91 18.53 4.84 -24.10
C SER A 91 19.43 3.69 -23.63
N THR A 92 19.85 2.86 -24.60
CA THR A 92 21.12 2.14 -24.86
C THR A 92 21.94 1.46 -23.74
N VAL A 93 22.43 0.26 -24.06
CA VAL A 93 23.16 -0.77 -23.25
C VAL A 93 22.35 -1.33 -22.08
N LEU A 94 21.81 -0.46 -21.21
CA LEU A 94 20.75 -0.82 -20.26
C LEU A 94 19.51 -1.34 -20.98
N GLN A 95 19.32 -0.94 -22.24
CA GLN A 95 18.16 -1.31 -23.03
C GLN A 95 18.11 -2.82 -23.30
N LYS A 96 19.19 -3.48 -23.74
CA LYS A 96 19.15 -4.94 -24.00
C LYS A 96 18.98 -5.78 -22.73
N GLU A 97 19.61 -5.39 -21.62
CA GLU A 97 19.43 -6.09 -20.34
C GLU A 97 18.05 -5.81 -19.74
N ALA A 98 17.55 -4.58 -19.90
CA ALA A 98 16.18 -4.22 -19.54
C ALA A 98 15.18 -4.96 -20.43
N ASP A 99 15.42 -5.14 -21.74
CA ASP A 99 14.53 -5.82 -22.67
C ASP A 99 14.35 -7.28 -22.27
N LYS A 100 15.42 -7.97 -21.85
CA LYS A 100 15.33 -9.35 -21.39
C LYS A 100 14.61 -9.47 -20.04
N LEU A 101 14.93 -8.59 -19.08
CA LEU A 101 14.23 -8.56 -17.80
C LEU A 101 12.75 -8.22 -17.99
N GLN A 102 12.46 -7.20 -18.79
CA GLN A 102 11.13 -6.74 -19.16
C GLN A 102 10.35 -7.86 -19.84
N HIS A 103 10.97 -8.59 -20.78
CA HIS A 103 10.35 -9.75 -21.41
C HIS A 103 9.93 -10.81 -20.39
N PHE A 104 10.78 -11.13 -19.41
CA PHE A 104 10.40 -12.06 -18.33
C PHE A 104 9.24 -11.52 -17.51
N LEU A 105 9.24 -10.23 -17.15
CA LEU A 105 8.17 -9.61 -16.36
C LEU A 105 6.85 -9.58 -17.14
N GLU A 106 6.85 -9.16 -18.40
CA GLU A 106 5.65 -9.12 -19.25
C GLU A 106 5.06 -10.52 -19.45
N LYS A 107 5.91 -11.53 -19.68
CA LYS A 107 5.44 -12.92 -19.77
C LYS A 107 4.93 -13.45 -18.44
N ALA A 108 5.57 -13.10 -17.32
CA ALA A 108 5.08 -13.48 -16.00
C ALA A 108 3.70 -12.88 -15.72
N ASP A 109 3.53 -11.59 -15.98
CA ASP A 109 2.27 -10.86 -15.81
C ASP A 109 1.18 -11.44 -16.72
N ASP A 110 1.47 -11.71 -17.99
CA ASP A 110 0.54 -12.36 -18.93
C ASP A 110 0.11 -13.75 -18.42
N PHE A 111 1.06 -14.57 -17.95
CA PHE A 111 0.72 -15.87 -17.36
C PHE A 111 -0.11 -15.73 -16.08
N ALA A 112 0.18 -14.76 -15.22
CA ALA A 112 -0.59 -14.50 -14.00
C ALA A 112 -2.03 -14.08 -14.31
N LEU A 113 -2.23 -13.17 -15.29
CA LEU A 113 -3.55 -12.73 -15.73
C LEU A 113 -4.38 -13.88 -16.32
N ASN A 114 -3.72 -14.82 -17.01
CA ASN A 114 -4.35 -16.04 -17.53
C ASN A 114 -4.43 -17.18 -16.49
N ARG A 115 -4.20 -16.90 -15.20
CA ARG A 115 -4.19 -17.87 -14.07
C ARG A 115 -3.21 -19.03 -14.25
N ASN A 116 -2.22 -18.91 -15.14
CA ASN A 116 -1.13 -19.86 -15.28
C ASN A 116 -0.01 -19.54 -14.27
N PHE A 117 -0.32 -19.77 -13.00
CA PHE A 117 0.55 -19.35 -11.90
C PHE A 117 1.89 -20.07 -11.85
N GLU A 118 1.97 -21.31 -12.36
CA GLU A 118 3.22 -22.06 -12.46
C GLU A 118 4.21 -21.40 -13.43
N LYS A 119 3.77 -21.11 -14.66
CA LYS A 119 4.61 -20.41 -15.64
C LYS A 119 4.91 -18.97 -15.22
N SER A 120 3.95 -18.30 -14.58
CA SER A 120 4.17 -16.98 -13.97
C SER A 120 5.32 -17.02 -12.97
N PHE A 121 5.29 -17.98 -12.04
CA PHE A 121 6.36 -18.15 -11.05
C PHE A 121 7.72 -18.44 -11.69
N ASP A 122 7.80 -19.34 -12.68
CA ASP A 122 9.03 -19.62 -13.41
C ASP A 122 9.60 -18.36 -14.07
N MET A 123 8.77 -17.55 -14.73
CA MET A 123 9.21 -16.30 -15.34
C MET A 123 9.71 -15.27 -14.31
N TYR A 124 9.00 -15.08 -13.20
CA TYR A 124 9.49 -14.19 -12.13
C TYR A 124 10.78 -14.73 -11.47
N GLN A 125 10.91 -16.05 -11.29
CA GLN A 125 12.13 -16.65 -10.78
C GLN A 125 13.31 -16.41 -11.73
N ARG A 126 13.11 -16.56 -13.05
CA ARG A 126 14.11 -16.22 -14.06
C ARG A 126 14.49 -14.74 -14.01
N ALA A 127 13.52 -13.85 -13.84
CA ALA A 127 13.76 -12.42 -13.65
C ALA A 127 14.63 -12.14 -12.39
N ALA A 128 14.27 -12.72 -11.25
CA ALA A 128 15.02 -12.59 -10.00
C ALA A 128 16.46 -13.14 -10.11
N LYS A 129 16.62 -14.32 -10.74
CA LYS A 129 17.93 -14.94 -11.00
C LYS A 129 18.77 -14.04 -11.90
N TYR A 130 18.18 -13.54 -12.99
CA TYR A 130 18.85 -12.65 -13.94
C TYR A 130 19.41 -11.40 -13.24
N MET A 131 18.61 -10.75 -12.37
CA MET A 131 19.03 -9.57 -11.61
C MET A 131 20.22 -9.83 -10.68
N LYS A 132 20.33 -11.04 -10.12
CA LYS A 132 21.47 -11.45 -9.28
C LYS A 132 22.69 -11.82 -10.12
N THR A 133 22.51 -12.63 -11.17
CA THR A 133 23.64 -13.14 -11.98
C THR A 133 24.35 -12.04 -12.76
N SER A 134 23.61 -11.05 -13.28
CA SER A 134 24.22 -9.91 -13.99
C SER A 134 25.14 -9.06 -13.11
N ASN A 135 25.04 -9.20 -11.78
CA ASN A 135 25.73 -8.35 -10.81
C ASN A 135 26.52 -9.15 -9.75
N LYS A 136 27.16 -10.26 -10.15
CA LYS A 136 28.00 -11.10 -9.26
C LYS A 136 27.26 -11.54 -7.98
N GLY A 137 25.97 -11.84 -8.09
CA GLY A 137 25.12 -12.31 -6.99
C GLY A 137 24.52 -11.20 -6.12
N ARG A 138 24.80 -9.92 -6.38
CA ARG A 138 24.26 -8.79 -5.58
C ARG A 138 23.25 -7.99 -6.40
N VAL A 139 22.14 -7.59 -5.80
CA VAL A 139 21.21 -6.65 -6.44
C VAL A 139 21.72 -5.21 -6.25
N PRO A 140 21.89 -4.41 -7.30
CA PRO A 140 22.28 -3.01 -7.16
C PRO A 140 21.28 -2.25 -6.28
N LYS A 141 21.76 -1.36 -5.39
CA LYS A 141 20.90 -0.58 -4.48
C LYS A 141 19.77 0.17 -5.21
N GLY A 142 20.01 0.63 -6.44
CA GLY A 142 19.00 1.30 -7.26
C GLY A 142 17.85 0.41 -7.71
N ASN A 143 18.08 -0.90 -7.85
CA ASN A 143 17.12 -1.89 -8.32
C ASN A 143 16.52 -2.74 -7.19
N GLN A 144 16.82 -2.42 -5.93
CA GLN A 144 16.36 -3.19 -4.78
C GLN A 144 14.84 -3.26 -4.69
N GLN A 145 14.13 -2.15 -4.95
CA GLN A 145 12.66 -2.11 -4.89
C GLN A 145 12.02 -2.97 -5.99
N LEU A 146 12.58 -2.95 -7.21
CA LEU A 146 12.14 -3.81 -8.31
C LEU A 146 12.35 -5.28 -7.97
N TYR A 147 13.53 -5.63 -7.44
CA TYR A 147 13.81 -7.00 -7.02
C TYR A 147 12.84 -7.49 -5.93
N LEU A 148 12.55 -6.64 -4.93
CA LEU A 148 11.59 -6.95 -3.87
C LEU A 148 10.16 -7.09 -4.43
N ASN A 149 9.80 -6.30 -5.43
CA ASN A 149 8.53 -6.46 -6.15
C ASN A 149 8.46 -7.79 -6.91
N ILE A 150 9.54 -8.22 -7.58
CA ILE A 150 9.58 -9.54 -8.22
C ILE A 150 9.38 -10.66 -7.18
N LEU A 151 10.04 -10.58 -6.02
CA LEU A 151 9.81 -11.53 -4.93
C LEU A 151 8.35 -11.50 -4.43
N HIS A 152 7.75 -10.33 -4.31
CA HIS A 152 6.34 -10.18 -3.95
C HIS A 152 5.45 -10.92 -4.97
N GLN A 153 5.66 -10.71 -6.27
CA GLN A 153 4.91 -11.36 -7.33
C GLN A 153 5.15 -12.89 -7.41
N MET A 154 6.36 -13.35 -7.08
CA MET A 154 6.65 -14.78 -6.90
C MET A 154 5.79 -15.37 -5.78
N GLY A 155 5.70 -14.70 -4.62
CA GLY A 155 4.85 -15.11 -3.50
C GLY A 155 3.37 -15.22 -3.90
N ARG A 156 2.86 -14.25 -4.65
CA ARG A 156 1.48 -14.27 -5.19
C ARG A 156 1.24 -15.42 -6.15
N SER A 157 2.21 -15.70 -7.04
CA SER A 157 2.12 -16.81 -7.98
C SER A 157 2.11 -18.17 -7.25
N LEU A 158 2.95 -18.35 -6.22
CA LEU A 158 2.93 -19.57 -5.39
C LEU A 158 1.63 -19.71 -4.60
N TYR A 159 1.09 -18.61 -4.07
CA TYR A 159 -0.20 -18.62 -3.42
C TYR A 159 -1.32 -19.05 -4.37
N GLY A 160 -1.34 -18.52 -5.61
CA GLY A 160 -2.30 -18.92 -6.65
C GLY A 160 -2.23 -20.41 -7.02
N GLN A 161 -1.03 -21.02 -6.92
CA GLN A 161 -0.84 -22.47 -7.05
C GLN A 161 -1.26 -23.27 -5.80
N LYS A 162 -1.78 -22.61 -4.75
CA LYS A 162 -2.07 -23.19 -3.42
C LYS A 162 -0.84 -23.75 -2.70
N ARG A 163 0.37 -23.35 -3.12
CA ARG A 163 1.65 -23.74 -2.50
C ARG A 163 1.98 -22.79 -1.35
N TYR A 164 1.11 -22.76 -0.33
CA TYR A 164 1.14 -21.74 0.73
C TYR A 164 2.43 -21.76 1.56
N GLY A 165 3.02 -22.93 1.81
CA GLY A 165 4.29 -23.04 2.54
C GLY A 165 5.43 -22.32 1.81
N GLU A 166 5.59 -22.58 0.50
CA GLU A 166 6.62 -21.94 -0.31
C GLU A 166 6.33 -20.45 -0.54
N ALA A 167 5.06 -20.08 -0.73
CA ALA A 167 4.68 -18.67 -0.79
C ALA A 167 5.08 -17.92 0.50
N LEU A 168 4.88 -18.53 1.66
CA LEU A 168 5.27 -17.97 2.96
C LEU A 168 6.79 -17.80 3.07
N GLU A 169 7.58 -18.76 2.57
CA GLU A 169 9.03 -18.63 2.51
C GLU A 169 9.46 -17.44 1.65
N VAL A 170 8.86 -17.27 0.47
CA VAL A 170 9.16 -16.12 -0.40
C VAL A 170 8.81 -14.80 0.29
N TYR A 171 7.64 -14.71 0.96
CA TYR A 171 7.29 -13.50 1.72
C TYR A 171 8.28 -13.20 2.85
N ASN A 172 8.91 -14.21 3.45
CA ASN A 172 9.95 -14.02 4.47
C ASN A 172 11.25 -13.43 3.90
N TRP A 173 11.51 -13.57 2.59
CA TRP A 173 12.69 -12.98 1.94
C TRP A 173 12.54 -11.48 1.68
N ILE A 174 11.31 -10.94 1.75
CA ILE A 174 11.03 -9.54 1.43
C ILE A 174 11.40 -8.66 2.63
N SER A 175 12.34 -7.75 2.40
CA SER A 175 12.83 -6.84 3.43
C SER A 175 11.78 -5.81 3.85
N PRO A 176 11.73 -5.39 5.15
CA PRO A 176 10.83 -4.34 5.62
C PRO A 176 11.00 -2.98 4.94
N VAL A 177 12.13 -2.73 4.26
CA VAL A 177 12.35 -1.49 3.49
C VAL A 177 11.58 -1.45 2.17
N TYR A 178 10.85 -2.52 1.83
CA TYR A 178 10.03 -2.57 0.64
C TYR A 178 8.85 -1.60 0.74
N SER A 179 8.60 -0.80 -0.30
CA SER A 179 7.54 0.22 -0.27
C SER A 179 6.15 -0.37 -0.05
N GLN A 180 5.91 -1.61 -0.48
CA GLN A 180 4.62 -2.30 -0.29
C GLN A 180 4.66 -3.30 0.86
N ILE A 181 5.54 -3.10 1.85
CA ILE A 181 5.68 -4.04 2.98
C ILE A 181 4.37 -4.27 3.74
N ARG A 182 3.50 -3.26 3.88
CA ARG A 182 2.18 -3.44 4.51
C ARG A 182 1.32 -4.44 3.73
N GLN A 183 1.32 -4.33 2.40
CA GLN A 183 0.63 -5.28 1.52
C GLN A 183 1.25 -6.67 1.63
N VAL A 184 2.58 -6.78 1.71
CA VAL A 184 3.25 -8.06 1.94
C VAL A 184 2.86 -8.68 3.29
N LEU A 185 2.72 -7.88 4.36
CA LEU A 185 2.24 -8.38 5.66
C LEU A 185 0.78 -8.84 5.59
N PHE A 186 -0.07 -8.10 4.86
CA PHE A 186 -1.43 -8.50 4.55
C PHE A 186 -1.47 -9.82 3.77
N GLU A 187 -0.55 -10.00 2.83
CA GLU A 187 -0.53 -11.22 2.05
C GLU A 187 0.06 -12.41 2.83
N LYS A 188 1.06 -12.11 3.65
CA LYS A 188 1.69 -13.07 4.55
C LYS A 188 0.72 -13.62 5.59
N MET A 189 -0.17 -12.80 6.16
CA MET A 189 -1.12 -13.28 7.17
C MET A 189 -2.07 -14.36 6.60
N TRP A 190 -2.62 -14.13 5.40
CA TRP A 190 -3.50 -15.08 4.72
C TRP A 190 -2.74 -16.31 4.27
N THR A 191 -1.56 -16.14 3.68
CA THR A 191 -0.70 -17.25 3.26
C THR A 191 -0.35 -18.14 4.45
N ALA A 192 0.04 -17.54 5.58
CA ALA A 192 0.32 -18.27 6.81
C ALA A 192 -0.94 -18.98 7.37
N PHE A 193 -2.10 -18.32 7.35
CA PHE A 193 -3.36 -18.93 7.78
C PHE A 193 -3.71 -20.16 6.93
N ARG A 194 -3.61 -20.06 5.59
CA ARG A 194 -3.87 -21.16 4.65
C ARG A 194 -2.85 -22.29 4.76
N ALA A 195 -1.62 -21.96 5.16
CA ALA A 195 -0.58 -22.95 5.51
C ALA A 195 -0.75 -23.57 6.91
N GLY A 196 -1.78 -23.21 7.69
CA GLY A 196 -1.98 -23.66 9.08
C GLY A 196 -1.00 -23.06 10.10
N ARG A 197 -0.23 -22.05 9.70
CA ARG A 197 0.78 -21.35 10.54
C ARG A 197 0.15 -20.15 11.25
N TYR A 198 -0.76 -20.42 12.19
CA TYR A 198 -1.55 -19.39 12.88
C TYR A 198 -0.71 -18.41 13.71
N ASP A 199 0.40 -18.89 14.28
CA ASP A 199 1.40 -18.08 14.96
C ASP A 199 1.96 -16.98 14.04
N VAL A 200 2.37 -17.37 12.84
CA VAL A 200 2.92 -16.45 11.83
C VAL A 200 1.83 -15.52 11.30
N ALA A 201 0.60 -16.02 11.11
CA ALA A 201 -0.54 -15.21 10.69
C ALA A 201 -0.85 -14.11 11.71
N LEU A 202 -0.97 -14.46 13.00
CA LEU A 202 -1.19 -13.50 14.09
C LEU A 202 -0.02 -12.51 14.22
N GLY A 203 1.22 -12.96 14.04
CA GLY A 203 2.39 -12.09 14.04
C GLY A 203 2.40 -11.07 12.89
N ALA A 204 1.98 -11.47 11.69
CA ALA A 204 1.82 -10.58 10.56
C ALA A 204 0.68 -9.56 10.78
N ILE A 205 -0.43 -9.98 11.39
CA ILE A 205 -1.54 -9.08 11.76
C ILE A 205 -1.08 -8.08 12.84
N ALA A 206 -0.40 -8.54 13.87
CA ALA A 206 0.16 -7.67 14.91
C ALA A 206 1.15 -6.65 14.31
N SER A 207 1.95 -7.07 13.34
CA SER A 207 2.87 -6.17 12.62
C SER A 207 2.12 -5.09 11.86
N GLN A 208 0.99 -5.41 11.20
CA GLN A 208 0.13 -4.42 10.55
C GLN A 208 -0.53 -3.43 11.52
N GLN A 209 -0.75 -3.84 12.77
CA GLN A 209 -1.31 -3.01 13.83
C GLN A 209 -0.25 -2.21 14.62
N SER A 210 1.02 -2.30 14.23
CA SER A 210 2.08 -1.55 14.91
C SER A 210 1.91 -0.04 14.69
N GLY A 211 2.41 0.76 15.65
CA GLY A 211 2.39 2.22 15.54
C GLY A 211 3.13 2.78 14.31
N TYR A 212 3.93 1.94 13.63
CA TYR A 212 4.54 2.29 12.35
C TYR A 212 3.53 2.35 11.18
N PHE A 213 2.49 1.51 11.19
CA PHE A 213 1.49 1.47 10.11
C PHE A 213 0.18 2.13 10.53
N SER A 214 -0.52 1.53 11.48
CA SER A 214 -1.81 2.03 11.94
C SER A 214 -2.24 1.32 13.20
N GLU A 215 -2.94 2.05 14.08
CA GLU A 215 -3.69 1.46 15.19
C GLU A 215 -4.86 0.59 14.69
N TYR A 216 -5.41 0.93 13.51
CA TYR A 216 -6.55 0.25 12.92
C TYR A 216 -6.12 -0.79 11.90
N LEU A 217 -6.73 -1.96 12.01
CA LEU A 217 -6.55 -3.03 11.04
C LEU A 217 -7.54 -2.90 9.88
N PRO A 218 -7.16 -3.36 8.67
CA PRO A 218 -8.14 -3.65 7.62
C PRO A 218 -9.21 -4.63 8.14
N PRO A 219 -10.48 -4.50 7.72
CA PRO A 219 -11.57 -5.40 8.15
C PRO A 219 -11.24 -6.89 7.99
N GLU A 220 -10.56 -7.27 6.91
CA GLU A 220 -10.16 -8.63 6.60
C GLU A 220 -9.14 -9.18 7.61
N SER A 221 -8.26 -8.31 8.15
CA SER A 221 -7.32 -8.73 9.22
C SER A 221 -8.06 -9.04 10.51
N TYR A 222 -9.12 -8.30 10.84
CA TYR A 222 -9.98 -8.64 11.98
C TYR A 222 -10.70 -9.96 11.77
N LEU A 223 -11.26 -10.17 10.58
CA LEU A 223 -11.91 -11.42 10.20
C LEU A 223 -10.97 -12.63 10.39
N LEU A 224 -9.72 -12.51 9.92
CA LEU A 224 -8.73 -13.56 10.08
C LEU A 224 -8.36 -13.82 11.55
N LYS A 225 -8.21 -12.77 12.37
CA LYS A 225 -8.02 -12.91 13.84
C LYS A 225 -9.18 -13.67 14.47
N ILE A 226 -10.42 -13.35 14.10
CA ILE A 226 -11.62 -14.01 14.61
C ILE A 226 -11.57 -15.51 14.29
N TYR A 227 -11.24 -15.88 13.04
CA TYR A 227 -11.10 -17.29 12.67
C TYR A 227 -10.05 -18.01 13.48
N ILE A 228 -8.86 -17.43 13.56
CA ILE A 228 -7.75 -18.05 14.28
C ILE A 228 -8.14 -18.23 15.75
N PHE A 229 -8.67 -17.20 16.41
CA PHE A 229 -9.05 -17.30 17.82
C PHE A 229 -10.21 -18.25 18.07
N LYS A 230 -11.19 -18.33 17.16
CA LYS A 230 -12.26 -19.32 17.25
C LYS A 230 -11.71 -20.74 17.10
N ARG A 231 -10.88 -20.99 16.08
CA ARG A 231 -10.26 -22.31 15.83
C ARG A 231 -9.36 -22.76 16.98
N LEU A 232 -8.62 -21.84 17.58
CA LEU A 232 -7.78 -22.10 18.74
C LEU A 232 -8.55 -22.04 20.08
N CYS A 233 -9.87 -21.86 20.05
CA CYS A 233 -10.74 -21.77 21.22
C CYS A 233 -10.35 -20.68 22.24
N ARG A 234 -9.71 -19.62 21.74
CA ARG A 234 -9.24 -18.46 22.51
C ARG A 234 -10.36 -17.42 22.69
N LYS A 235 -11.41 -17.80 23.43
CA LYS A 235 -12.61 -16.95 23.66
C LYS A 235 -12.28 -15.55 24.20
N LYS A 236 -11.30 -15.44 25.10
CA LYS A 236 -10.86 -14.16 25.67
C LYS A 236 -10.29 -13.21 24.61
N ASP A 237 -9.41 -13.71 23.75
CA ASP A 237 -8.77 -12.93 22.69
C ASP A 237 -9.75 -12.55 21.57
N LEU A 238 -10.70 -13.44 21.27
CA LEU A 238 -11.83 -13.12 20.42
C LEU A 238 -12.65 -11.95 21.02
N GLY A 239 -12.95 -11.97 22.32
CA GLY A 239 -13.62 -10.87 23.02
C GLY A 239 -12.90 -9.53 22.87
N PHE A 240 -11.58 -9.50 23.00
CA PHE A 240 -10.79 -8.29 22.75
C PHE A 240 -10.88 -7.82 21.29
N THR A 241 -10.89 -8.76 20.34
CA THR A 241 -11.02 -8.45 18.92
C THR A 241 -12.38 -7.83 18.60
N VAL A 242 -13.47 -8.37 19.16
CA VAL A 242 -14.82 -7.81 19.00
C VAL A 242 -14.93 -6.41 19.58
N LYS A 243 -14.34 -6.18 20.77
CA LYS A 243 -14.28 -4.86 21.38
C LYS A 243 -13.55 -3.86 20.46
N ALA A 244 -12.39 -4.24 19.90
CA ALA A 244 -11.62 -3.37 19.01
C ALA A 244 -12.43 -2.97 17.75
N ILE A 245 -13.16 -3.90 17.14
CA ILE A 245 -14.03 -3.60 15.98
C ILE A 245 -15.14 -2.63 16.39
N LYS A 246 -15.78 -2.85 17.55
CA LYS A 246 -16.83 -1.98 18.07
C LYS A 246 -16.31 -0.56 18.31
N ASP A 247 -15.15 -0.43 18.95
CA ASP A 247 -14.53 0.86 19.23
C ASP A 247 -14.21 1.60 17.91
N TYR A 248 -13.73 0.87 16.88
CA TYR A 248 -13.48 1.46 15.56
C TYR A 248 -14.77 1.94 14.87
N LEU A 249 -15.84 1.14 14.91
CA LEU A 249 -17.15 1.54 14.39
C LEU A 249 -17.70 2.79 15.08
N VAL A 250 -17.54 2.91 16.41
CA VAL A 250 -17.94 4.09 17.16
C VAL A 250 -17.15 5.32 16.71
N SER A 251 -15.83 5.21 16.51
CA SER A 251 -15.00 6.30 16.01
C SER A 251 -15.41 6.77 14.60
N LEU A 252 -15.79 5.83 13.72
CA LEU A 252 -16.29 6.14 12.38
C LEU A 252 -17.67 6.83 12.39
N LYS A 253 -18.58 6.39 13.27
CA LYS A 253 -19.96 6.92 13.37
C LYS A 253 -20.00 8.29 14.06
N SER A 254 -19.24 8.46 15.13
CA SER A 254 -19.23 9.68 15.96
C SER A 254 -18.62 10.91 15.29
N ARG A 255 -18.16 10.81 14.02
CA ARG A 255 -17.38 11.84 13.30
C ARG A 255 -16.09 12.25 14.01
N LYS A 256 -15.65 11.54 15.05
CA LYS A 256 -14.36 11.75 15.72
C LYS A 256 -13.20 11.45 14.76
N LEU A 257 -13.34 10.43 13.92
CA LEU A 257 -12.37 10.15 12.86
C LEU A 257 -12.60 11.09 11.68
N ASN A 258 -11.72 12.07 11.52
CA ASN A 258 -11.72 12.96 10.36
C ASN A 258 -10.87 12.39 9.20
N TYR A 259 -10.81 13.11 8.07
CA TYR A 259 -10.07 12.63 6.90
C TYR A 259 -8.54 12.63 7.09
N LEU A 260 -7.98 13.47 7.96
CA LEU A 260 -6.55 13.46 8.29
C LEU A 260 -6.22 12.27 9.20
N ASP A 261 -7.03 12.03 10.23
CA ASP A 261 -6.86 10.87 11.11
C ASP A 261 -6.93 9.58 10.31
N TRP A 262 -7.93 9.47 9.42
CA TRP A 262 -8.03 8.36 8.47
C TRP A 262 -6.81 8.27 7.55
N ALA A 263 -6.34 9.38 6.97
CA ALA A 263 -5.19 9.34 6.07
C ALA A 263 -3.91 8.87 6.77
N LYS A 264 -3.76 9.14 8.08
CA LYS A 264 -2.64 8.64 8.89
C LYS A 264 -2.70 7.14 9.16
N THR A 265 -3.84 6.48 8.95
CA THR A 265 -3.96 5.02 9.11
C THR A 265 -3.39 4.23 7.94
N ASP A 266 -2.95 4.90 6.88
CA ASP A 266 -2.36 4.27 5.73
C ASP A 266 -1.07 4.94 5.28
N LEU A 267 -0.02 4.15 5.09
CA LEU A 267 1.31 4.65 4.76
C LEU A 267 1.32 5.50 3.48
N TYR A 268 0.48 5.18 2.50
CA TYR A 268 0.41 5.94 1.24
C TYR A 268 -0.19 7.33 1.44
N TYR A 269 -1.17 7.47 2.35
CA TYR A 269 -1.85 8.73 2.60
C TYR A 269 -1.26 9.51 3.78
N MET A 270 -0.54 8.85 4.69
CA MET A 270 0.05 9.45 5.88
C MET A 270 1.04 10.55 5.51
N SER A 271 1.90 10.33 4.50
CA SER A 271 2.81 11.37 4.01
C SER A 271 2.06 12.61 3.51
N LEU A 272 0.90 12.42 2.88
CA LEU A 272 0.08 13.53 2.40
C LEU A 272 -0.61 14.27 3.54
N ALA A 273 -1.10 13.54 4.55
CA ALA A 273 -1.66 14.14 5.76
C ALA A 273 -0.60 14.97 6.50
N GLN A 274 0.62 14.46 6.62
CA GLN A 274 1.74 15.17 7.24
C GLN A 274 2.12 16.44 6.48
N LEU A 275 1.99 16.48 5.15
CA LEU A 275 2.21 17.70 4.36
C LEU A 275 1.12 18.76 4.58
N VAL A 276 -0.13 18.33 4.82
CA VAL A 276 -1.23 19.26 5.13
C VAL A 276 -1.06 19.84 6.53
N GLU A 277 -0.57 19.04 7.48
CA GLU A 277 -0.37 19.45 8.88
C GLU A 277 0.96 20.18 9.11
N SER A 278 1.95 20.00 8.23
CA SER A 278 3.22 20.70 8.36
C SER A 278 3.03 22.19 8.07
N HIS A 279 3.12 23.00 9.11
CA HIS A 279 3.45 24.42 8.96
C HIS A 279 4.89 24.51 8.47
N GLN A 280 5.11 25.26 7.40
CA GLN A 280 6.46 25.58 6.95
C GLN A 280 6.74 27.02 7.34
N ASP A 281 7.86 27.22 8.02
CA ASP A 281 8.37 28.54 8.32
C ASP A 281 8.71 29.26 7.01
N ASP A 282 8.43 30.56 6.98
CA ASP A 282 8.74 31.44 5.85
C ASP A 282 10.26 31.61 5.71
N ASP A 283 10.92 30.66 5.03
CA ASP A 283 12.31 30.80 4.62
C ASP A 283 12.37 31.60 3.30
N ALA A 284 12.87 32.83 3.40
CA ALA A 284 13.00 33.76 2.28
C ALA A 284 13.84 33.18 1.11
N GLU A 285 14.82 32.33 1.38
CA GLU A 285 15.61 31.65 0.34
C GLU A 285 14.74 30.63 -0.41
N LEU A 286 13.94 29.85 0.32
CA LEU A 286 13.06 28.83 -0.28
C LEU A 286 11.88 29.42 -1.06
N ALA A 287 11.40 30.59 -0.63
CA ALA A 287 10.36 31.36 -1.31
C ALA A 287 10.77 31.77 -2.75
N THR A 288 12.07 31.87 -3.03
CA THR A 288 12.57 32.16 -4.39
C THR A 288 12.32 31.03 -5.39
N TYR A 289 12.21 29.79 -4.91
CA TYR A 289 12.01 28.60 -5.75
C TYR A 289 10.54 28.16 -5.83
N VAL A 290 9.81 28.28 -4.71
CA VAL A 290 8.40 27.91 -4.59
C VAL A 290 7.69 28.95 -3.75
N SER A 291 6.76 29.67 -4.39
CA SER A 291 6.01 30.75 -3.74
C SER A 291 4.99 30.21 -2.73
N GLU A 292 4.63 31.02 -1.74
CA GLU A 292 3.59 30.72 -0.74
C GLU A 292 2.23 30.39 -1.40
N LYS A 293 1.90 31.09 -2.49
CA LYS A 293 0.70 30.81 -3.30
C LYS A 293 0.72 29.39 -3.85
N GLU A 294 1.85 28.92 -4.36
CA GLU A 294 1.98 27.56 -4.89
C GLU A 294 1.91 26.50 -3.79
N ARG A 295 2.49 26.77 -2.62
CA ARG A 295 2.36 25.92 -1.42
C ARG A 295 0.90 25.78 -1.01
N SER A 296 0.20 26.90 -0.89
CA SER A 296 -1.22 26.94 -0.54
C SER A 296 -2.09 26.18 -1.55
N VAL A 297 -1.80 26.31 -2.84
CA VAL A 297 -2.52 25.59 -3.91
C VAL A 297 -2.29 24.08 -3.82
N GLU A 298 -1.04 23.64 -3.61
CA GLU A 298 -0.74 22.20 -3.49
C GLU A 298 -1.35 21.61 -2.21
N ILE A 299 -1.30 22.31 -1.07
CA ILE A 299 -1.97 21.87 0.17
C ILE A 299 -3.48 21.70 -0.05
N LYS A 300 -4.16 22.72 -0.60
CA LYS A 300 -5.60 22.63 -0.90
C LYS A 300 -5.92 21.48 -1.84
N LYS A 301 -5.05 21.21 -2.82
CA LYS A 301 -5.20 20.08 -3.74
C LYS A 301 -5.08 18.73 -3.02
N ILE A 302 -4.09 18.59 -2.14
CA ILE A 302 -3.92 17.38 -1.31
C ILE A 302 -5.14 17.20 -0.41
N GLU A 303 -5.55 18.26 0.29
CA GLU A 303 -6.70 18.26 1.20
C GLU A 303 -7.98 17.82 0.48
N ASN A 304 -8.28 18.41 -0.66
CA ASN A 304 -9.45 18.03 -1.46
C ASN A 304 -9.39 16.56 -1.91
N SER A 305 -8.22 16.10 -2.35
CA SER A 305 -8.03 14.69 -2.73
C SER A 305 -8.26 13.73 -1.54
N LEU A 306 -7.75 14.06 -0.35
CA LEU A 306 -7.95 13.25 0.85
C LEU A 306 -9.42 13.24 1.31
N LYS A 307 -10.07 14.41 1.33
CA LYS A 307 -11.50 14.54 1.65
C LYS A 307 -12.38 13.70 0.72
N GLU A 308 -12.16 13.78 -0.59
CA GLU A 308 -12.94 13.01 -1.57
C GLU A 308 -12.69 11.50 -1.48
N ARG A 309 -11.46 11.08 -1.16
CA ARG A 309 -11.17 9.66 -0.89
C ARG A 309 -11.86 9.18 0.37
N PHE A 310 -11.75 9.93 1.47
CA PHE A 310 -12.37 9.58 2.73
C PHE A 310 -13.90 9.51 2.61
N LYS A 311 -14.52 10.47 1.92
CA LYS A 311 -15.97 10.48 1.65
C LYS A 311 -16.44 9.22 0.94
N ARG A 312 -15.66 8.70 -0.01
CA ARG A 312 -15.97 7.46 -0.74
C ARG A 312 -15.70 6.19 0.07
N GLN A 313 -14.57 6.14 0.77
CA GLN A 313 -14.14 4.92 1.46
C GLN A 313 -14.79 4.72 2.82
N ARG A 314 -15.16 5.79 3.53
CA ARG A 314 -15.73 5.68 4.88
C ARG A 314 -16.99 4.82 4.93
N PRO A 315 -18.00 4.99 4.04
CA PRO A 315 -19.18 4.12 4.05
C PRO A 315 -18.85 2.65 3.76
N GLN A 316 -17.92 2.40 2.82
CA GLN A 316 -17.46 1.05 2.49
C GLN A 316 -16.81 0.39 3.70
N LEU A 317 -15.85 1.09 4.32
CA LEU A 317 -15.15 0.62 5.51
C LEU A 317 -16.12 0.35 6.68
N GLN A 318 -17.09 1.24 6.89
CA GLN A 318 -18.11 1.04 7.92
C GLN A 318 -18.93 -0.23 7.65
N ALA A 319 -19.42 -0.42 6.42
CA ALA A 319 -20.21 -1.59 6.05
C ALA A 319 -19.40 -2.89 6.19
N GLN A 320 -18.13 -2.87 5.80
CA GLN A 320 -17.20 -3.99 5.97
C GLN A 320 -16.98 -4.34 7.45
N LEU A 321 -16.72 -3.34 8.29
CA LEU A 321 -16.54 -3.56 9.74
C LEU A 321 -17.84 -4.02 10.43
N GLU A 322 -19.00 -3.52 10.02
CA GLU A 322 -20.30 -3.99 10.53
C GLU A 322 -20.52 -5.47 10.19
N ARG A 323 -20.15 -5.89 8.97
CA ARG A 323 -20.19 -7.30 8.57
C ARG A 323 -19.25 -8.16 9.42
N VAL A 324 -17.99 -7.72 9.58
CA VAL A 324 -17.01 -8.45 10.40
C VAL A 324 -17.43 -8.50 11.87
N TYR A 325 -18.01 -7.41 12.41
CA TYR A 325 -18.56 -7.39 13.76
C TYR A 325 -19.71 -8.39 13.95
N GLY A 326 -20.59 -8.51 12.95
CA GLY A 326 -21.66 -9.51 12.93
C GLY A 326 -21.11 -10.93 13.06
N TYR A 327 -20.14 -11.29 12.21
CA TYR A 327 -19.44 -12.57 12.32
C TYR A 327 -18.81 -12.76 13.70
N ALA A 328 -18.04 -11.78 14.17
CA ALA A 328 -17.37 -11.87 15.47
C ALA A 328 -18.33 -12.09 16.65
N SER A 329 -19.50 -11.44 16.60
CA SER A 329 -20.54 -11.58 17.62
C SER A 329 -21.14 -12.97 17.64
N LEU A 330 -21.36 -13.55 16.45
CA LEU A 330 -21.78 -14.94 16.33
C LEU A 330 -20.74 -15.89 16.95
N ALA A 331 -19.44 -15.71 16.69
CA ALA A 331 -18.40 -16.61 17.22
C ALA A 331 -18.32 -16.62 18.73
N LEU A 332 -18.68 -15.50 19.36
CA LEU A 332 -18.70 -15.34 20.81
C LEU A 332 -19.94 -15.92 21.49
N SER A 333 -21.02 -16.16 20.74
CA SER A 333 -22.26 -16.72 21.30
C SER A 333 -21.98 -18.08 21.96
N LYS A 334 -22.53 -18.29 23.16
CA LYS A 334 -22.05 -19.33 24.08
C LYS A 334 -22.57 -20.72 23.78
N ASP A 335 -23.82 -20.89 23.40
CA ASP A 335 -24.46 -22.17 23.09
C ASP A 335 -25.93 -21.86 22.74
N GLU A 336 -26.35 -22.06 21.49
CA GLU A 336 -27.73 -22.44 21.16
C GLU A 336 -27.66 -23.40 19.97
N ASN A 337 -27.72 -24.70 20.26
CA ASN A 337 -27.82 -25.81 19.30
C ASN A 337 -26.78 -25.81 18.17
N PHE A 338 -25.67 -26.52 18.39
CA PHE A 338 -24.76 -26.90 17.30
C PHE A 338 -25.55 -27.47 16.13
N MET A 339 -25.47 -26.78 15.00
CA MET A 339 -26.19 -27.17 13.82
C MET A 339 -25.53 -28.38 13.18
N LYS A 340 -26.38 -29.29 12.74
CA LYS A 340 -25.98 -30.45 11.97
C LYS A 340 -25.35 -29.98 10.65
N PRO A 341 -24.26 -30.63 10.19
CA PRO A 341 -23.74 -30.38 8.85
C PRO A 341 -24.88 -30.60 7.84
N ILE A 342 -24.97 -29.73 6.85
CA ILE A 342 -25.91 -29.82 5.73
C ILE A 342 -25.10 -30.13 4.47
N ASP A 343 -25.54 -31.14 3.71
CA ASP A 343 -24.83 -31.65 2.53
C ASP A 343 -24.84 -30.67 1.34
N SER A 344 -25.68 -29.63 1.37
CA SER A 344 -25.78 -28.60 0.34
C SER A 344 -26.29 -27.27 0.89
N LEU A 345 -25.81 -26.16 0.33
CA LEU A 345 -26.18 -24.79 0.71
C LEU A 345 -27.59 -24.39 0.22
N PRO A 346 -28.55 -24.09 1.12
CA PRO A 346 -29.86 -23.59 0.73
C PRO A 346 -29.83 -22.11 0.34
N GLU A 347 -30.87 -21.65 -0.38
CA GLU A 347 -31.01 -20.26 -0.83
C GLU A 347 -30.98 -19.23 0.32
N THR A 348 -30.44 -18.03 0.05
CA THR A 348 -30.18 -16.95 1.03
C THR A 348 -31.38 -16.58 1.91
N LYS A 349 -32.61 -16.64 1.35
CA LYS A 349 -33.85 -16.37 2.10
C LYS A 349 -34.20 -17.42 3.16
N ILE A 350 -33.63 -18.62 3.07
CA ILE A 350 -33.82 -19.72 4.02
C ILE A 350 -32.82 -19.61 5.19
N LEU A 351 -31.60 -19.11 4.90
CA LEU A 351 -30.55 -18.87 5.89
C LEU A 351 -30.94 -17.78 6.92
N GLU A 352 -31.78 -16.82 6.53
CA GLU A 352 -32.26 -15.73 7.41
C GLU A 352 -33.33 -16.18 8.44
N LYS A 353 -33.91 -17.39 8.29
CA LYS A 353 -35.07 -17.86 9.08
C LYS A 353 -34.77 -18.89 10.17
N LYS A 354 -33.54 -19.39 10.26
CA LYS A 354 -33.11 -20.38 11.27
C LYS A 354 -31.72 -19.98 11.73
N GLY A 355 -31.38 -20.26 13.00
CA GLY A 355 -30.15 -19.83 13.68
C GLY A 355 -28.84 -20.33 13.09
N TYR A 356 -28.59 -20.04 11.81
CA TYR A 356 -27.40 -20.40 11.06
C TYR A 356 -26.26 -19.42 11.33
N GLU A 357 -25.09 -19.95 11.71
CA GLU A 357 -23.84 -19.22 11.82
C GLU A 357 -23.13 -19.25 10.47
N LEU A 358 -22.93 -18.07 9.86
CA LEU A 358 -22.33 -17.92 8.55
C LEU A 358 -20.85 -17.52 8.70
N TRP A 359 -19.94 -18.37 8.20
CA TRP A 359 -18.49 -18.14 8.34
C TRP A 359 -17.74 -18.08 7.00
N PRO A 360 -17.27 -16.89 6.61
CA PRO A 360 -16.34 -16.60 5.52
C PRO A 360 -14.98 -17.35 5.42
N ALA A 361 -14.86 -18.49 4.73
CA ALA A 361 -13.56 -18.90 4.13
C ALA A 361 -13.71 -20.05 3.12
N GLY A 362 -13.99 -19.75 1.86
CA GLY A 362 -13.92 -20.74 0.78
C GLY A 362 -12.48 -20.92 0.29
N ASP A 363 -12.11 -22.12 -0.15
CA ASP A 363 -10.77 -22.36 -0.74
C ASP A 363 -10.55 -21.65 -2.09
N ALA A 364 -11.63 -21.13 -2.68
CA ALA A 364 -11.69 -20.51 -4.00
C ALA A 364 -11.34 -19.01 -4.03
N GLU A 365 -11.06 -18.39 -2.87
CA GLU A 365 -10.68 -16.97 -2.83
C GLU A 365 -9.23 -16.78 -3.30
N GLU A 366 -9.11 -16.40 -4.56
CA GLU A 366 -7.96 -15.68 -5.10
C GLU A 366 -8.08 -14.22 -4.65
N TRP A 367 -6.96 -13.49 -4.51
CA TRP A 367 -6.82 -12.13 -3.96
C TRP A 367 -7.62 -11.01 -4.67
N LEU A 368 -8.91 -11.19 -4.94
CA LEU A 368 -9.80 -10.08 -5.23
C LEU A 368 -10.16 -9.43 -3.89
N ASP A 369 -9.82 -8.16 -3.83
CA ASP A 369 -10.11 -7.15 -2.83
C ASP A 369 -11.62 -6.90 -2.67
N GLU A 370 -12.35 -7.93 -2.31
CA GLU A 370 -13.73 -7.85 -1.88
C GLU A 370 -13.85 -8.76 -0.68
N ILE A 371 -14.53 -8.32 0.38
CA ILE A 371 -15.01 -9.24 1.44
C ILE A 371 -16.03 -10.16 0.76
N GLY A 372 -15.53 -11.12 -0.03
CA GLY A 372 -16.22 -11.83 -1.09
C GLY A 372 -17.20 -12.86 -0.56
N SER A 373 -17.61 -13.80 -1.41
CA SER A 373 -18.59 -14.83 -1.08
C SER A 373 -17.93 -15.94 -0.29
N HIS A 374 -18.43 -16.15 0.91
CA HIS A 374 -17.60 -16.54 2.03
C HIS A 374 -18.40 -17.61 2.79
N VAL A 375 -18.13 -18.88 2.50
CA VAL A 375 -19.03 -19.97 2.89
C VAL A 375 -18.26 -21.20 3.38
N TYR A 376 -18.46 -21.52 4.66
CA TYR A 376 -18.22 -22.84 5.23
C TYR A 376 -19.28 -23.15 6.28
N ILE A 377 -19.68 -24.42 6.35
CA ILE A 377 -20.66 -24.97 7.29
C ILE A 377 -19.93 -26.05 8.08
N GLY A 378 -19.78 -25.91 9.40
CA GLY A 378 -19.17 -26.94 10.22
C GLY A 378 -19.35 -26.75 11.73
N GLN A 379 -19.13 -27.83 12.47
CA GLN A 379 -19.31 -27.92 13.92
C GLN A 379 -18.12 -27.26 14.66
N SER A 380 -18.37 -26.50 15.74
CA SER A 380 -17.28 -25.92 16.55
C SER A 380 -16.54 -27.00 17.33
N GLU A 381 -15.23 -27.13 17.11
CA GLU A 381 -14.37 -28.09 17.81
C GLU A 381 -14.17 -27.75 19.30
N CYS A 382 -14.46 -26.50 19.71
CA CYS A 382 -14.17 -26.01 21.07
C CYS A 382 -14.91 -26.67 22.22
N ASN A 383 -15.90 -27.53 21.95
CA ASN A 383 -16.65 -28.24 23.00
C ASN A 383 -16.37 -29.76 23.02
N GLN A 384 -15.40 -30.29 22.25
CA GLN A 384 -15.14 -31.74 22.21
C GLN A 384 -14.39 -32.29 23.44
N THR A 385 -13.84 -31.47 24.33
CA THR A 385 -13.13 -31.93 25.54
C THR A 385 -13.95 -31.74 26.80
N THR A 386 -15.02 -32.53 27.01
CA THR A 386 -15.53 -32.76 28.40
C THR A 386 -16.19 -34.11 28.68
N SER A 387 -16.36 -35.03 27.70
CA SER A 387 -17.08 -36.28 27.96
C SER A 387 -16.23 -37.56 28.02
N GLU A 388 -15.02 -37.62 27.46
CA GLU A 388 -14.25 -38.88 27.40
C GLU A 388 -13.24 -39.07 28.56
N ASP A 389 -12.80 -38.01 29.23
CA ASP A 389 -11.84 -38.12 30.34
C ASP A 389 -12.46 -38.49 31.71
N ARG A 390 -13.77 -38.77 31.78
CA ARG A 390 -14.42 -39.19 33.04
C ARG A 390 -14.60 -40.70 33.20
N ASN A 391 -14.33 -41.53 32.19
CA ASN A 391 -14.65 -42.96 32.25
C ASN A 391 -13.47 -43.93 32.30
N THR A 392 -12.22 -43.48 32.27
CA THR A 392 -11.04 -44.38 32.32
C THR A 392 -10.40 -44.50 33.70
N ASN A 393 -10.86 -43.78 34.73
CA ASN A 393 -10.31 -43.86 36.11
C ASN A 393 -11.22 -44.52 37.15
N LYS A 394 -12.21 -45.32 36.73
CA LYS A 394 -13.02 -46.18 37.61
C LYS A 394 -12.94 -47.65 37.18
N LYS A 395 -11.76 -48.26 37.21
CA LYS A 395 -11.58 -49.72 37.35
C LYS A 395 -10.12 -50.13 37.56
N VAL A 396 -9.52 -49.70 38.68
CA VAL A 396 -8.45 -50.49 39.34
C VAL A 396 -8.65 -50.36 40.85
N LYS A 397 -9.56 -51.20 41.37
CA LYS A 397 -9.57 -51.69 42.76
C LYS A 397 -10.24 -53.06 42.72
N ASN A 398 -9.41 -54.09 42.61
CA ASN A 398 -9.39 -55.26 43.48
C ASN A 398 -8.15 -56.09 43.13
#